data_AF-A0A6P0XCL8-F1
#
_entry.id   AF-A0A6P0XCL8-F1
#
_cell.length_a   1.000
_cell.length_b   1.000
_cell.length_c   1.000
_cell.angle_alpha   90.00
_cell.angle_beta   90.00
_cell.angle_gamma   90.00
#
_symmetry.space_group_name_H-M   'P 1'
#
loop_
_entity.id
_entity.type
_entity.pdbx_description
1 polymer ?
#
loop_
_entity_poly.entity_id
_entity_poly.type
_entity_poly.pdbx_seq_one_letter_code
_entity_poly.pdbx_strand_id
1 'polypeptide(L)'
;MITSKAEYQEKRVIFLVRDPRDAIVSNYYQKTKRRLAYNGSLSEFIREENGSFATLIRFYNIWAENRNVPQDFLLVRYEESHRDRQKELRRVLHFLDLPEIADALIAEAGEYASFENMRKMEVENQFKSRRMSAVDPGDINSYKTRRGKVGGFKNELSTADIDDLNCIMQKSLSVFYGYQV
;
A
#
# COMPACT_ATOMS: atom_id res chain seq x y z
N MET A 1 -4.23 -2.97 18.99
CA MET A 1 -3.28 -2.44 17.98
C MET A 1 -2.14 -1.80 18.76
N ILE A 2 -0.88 -2.18 18.49
CA ILE A 2 0.28 -1.65 19.22
C ILE A 2 0.46 -0.16 18.85
N THR A 3 0.34 0.72 19.84
CA THR A 3 0.42 2.18 19.65
C THR A 3 1.85 2.68 19.68
N SER A 4 2.65 2.28 20.67
CA SER A 4 4.08 2.60 20.73
C SER A 4 4.86 2.07 19.52
N LYS A 5 5.92 2.79 19.13
CA LYS A 5 6.94 2.35 18.15
C LYS A 5 8.34 2.26 18.76
N ALA A 6 8.44 2.08 20.08
CA ALA A 6 9.72 2.00 20.80
C ALA A 6 10.68 0.94 20.22
N GLU A 7 10.17 -0.18 19.69
CA GLU A 7 10.99 -1.22 19.04
C GLU A 7 11.80 -0.71 17.83
N TYR A 8 11.44 0.46 17.28
CA TYR A 8 12.11 1.06 16.13
C TYR A 8 13.17 2.11 16.50
N GLN A 9 13.40 2.42 17.80
CA GLN A 9 14.26 3.54 18.24
C GLN A 9 15.65 3.57 17.58
N GLU A 10 16.27 2.42 17.40
CA GLU A 10 17.60 2.28 16.79
C GLU A 10 17.52 1.75 15.35
N LYS A 11 16.38 1.93 14.69
CA LYS A 11 16.13 1.43 13.34
C LYS A 11 15.86 2.58 12.39
N ARG A 12 16.30 2.42 11.14
CA ARG A 12 15.86 3.24 10.02
C ARG A 12 14.60 2.61 9.43
N VAL A 13 13.56 3.41 9.25
CA VAL A 13 12.24 2.94 8.79
C VAL A 13 11.87 3.58 7.47
N ILE A 14 11.63 2.76 6.46
CA ILE A 14 10.93 3.17 5.24
C ILE A 14 9.46 2.81 5.43
N PHE A 15 8.61 3.81 5.53
CA PHE A 15 7.18 3.65 5.72
C PHE A 15 6.42 3.92 4.41
N LEU A 16 5.97 2.84 3.76
CA LEU A 16 5.16 2.92 2.56
C LEU A 16 3.69 3.13 2.92
N VAL A 17 3.11 4.22 2.42
CA VAL A 17 1.68 4.50 2.47
C VAL A 17 1.07 4.50 1.08
N ARG A 18 -0.24 4.35 1.05
CA ARG A 18 -1.09 4.46 -0.12
C ARG A 18 -2.36 5.21 0.28
N ASP A 19 -3.04 5.86 -0.65
CA ASP A 19 -4.36 6.43 -0.44
C ASP A 19 -5.23 5.40 0.30
N PRO A 20 -5.73 5.73 1.51
CA PRO A 20 -6.47 4.78 2.32
C PRO A 20 -7.64 4.12 1.59
N ARG A 21 -8.27 4.83 0.64
CA ARG A 21 -9.43 4.32 -0.13
C ARG A 21 -9.01 3.22 -1.09
N ASP A 22 -7.88 3.38 -1.77
CA ASP A 22 -7.32 2.31 -2.59
C ASP A 22 -6.77 1.15 -1.74
N ALA A 23 -6.15 1.48 -0.61
CA ALA A 23 -5.58 0.48 0.29
C ALA A 23 -6.65 -0.44 0.90
N ILE A 24 -7.79 0.10 1.33
CA ILE A 24 -8.87 -0.72 1.91
C ILE A 24 -9.51 -1.65 0.88
N VAL A 25 -9.71 -1.18 -0.36
CA VAL A 25 -10.19 -2.00 -1.48
C VAL A 25 -9.21 -3.13 -1.80
N SER A 26 -7.91 -2.82 -1.81
CA SER A 26 -6.87 -3.85 -1.98
C SER A 26 -6.88 -4.89 -0.86
N ASN A 27 -7.10 -4.45 0.39
CA ASN A 27 -7.19 -5.34 1.55
C ASN A 27 -8.44 -6.22 1.51
N TYR A 28 -9.57 -5.70 1.04
CA TYR A 28 -10.80 -6.47 0.84
C TYR A 28 -10.55 -7.70 -0.02
N TYR A 29 -9.98 -7.53 -1.22
CA TYR A 29 -9.68 -8.67 -2.10
C TYR A 29 -8.61 -9.61 -1.53
N GLN A 30 -7.63 -9.07 -0.79
CA GLN A 30 -6.66 -9.89 -0.07
C GLN A 30 -7.33 -10.79 0.99
N LYS A 31 -8.41 -10.32 1.63
CA LYS A 31 -9.19 -11.07 2.63
C LYS A 31 -10.18 -12.03 2.00
N THR A 32 -10.93 -11.61 0.98
CA THR A 32 -12.00 -12.39 0.35
C THR A 32 -11.50 -13.39 -0.69
N LYS A 33 -10.53 -13.01 -1.54
CA LYS A 33 -10.09 -13.82 -2.69
C LYS A 33 -8.83 -14.63 -2.47
N ARG A 34 -8.03 -14.25 -1.47
CA ARG A 34 -6.75 -14.93 -1.20
C ARG A 34 -6.71 -15.66 0.13
N ARG A 35 -7.19 -15.01 1.20
CA ARG A 35 -7.22 -15.62 2.53
C ARG A 35 -8.51 -16.37 2.83
N LEU A 36 -9.56 -16.15 2.03
CA LEU A 36 -10.90 -16.69 2.24
C LEU A 36 -11.39 -16.45 3.69
N ALA A 37 -10.98 -15.31 4.26
CA ALA A 37 -11.16 -14.97 5.68
C ALA A 37 -12.28 -13.95 5.91
N TYR A 38 -13.01 -13.60 4.85
CA TYR A 38 -14.16 -12.70 4.86
C TYR A 38 -15.05 -13.04 3.67
N ASN A 39 -16.37 -12.94 3.85
CA ASN A 39 -17.37 -13.28 2.84
C ASN A 39 -18.44 -12.19 2.64
N GLY A 40 -18.36 -11.08 3.38
CA GLY A 40 -19.24 -9.92 3.20
C GLY A 40 -18.90 -9.09 1.97
N SER A 41 -19.75 -8.10 1.69
CA SER A 41 -19.56 -7.11 0.64
C SER A 41 -18.44 -6.13 0.99
N LEU A 42 -17.98 -5.37 -0.01
CA LEU A 42 -17.00 -4.31 0.20
C LEU A 42 -17.57 -3.19 1.09
N SER A 43 -18.85 -2.84 0.93
CA SER A 43 -19.50 -1.77 1.71
C SER A 43 -19.63 -2.15 3.20
N GLU A 44 -19.86 -3.43 3.51
CA GLU A 44 -19.79 -3.94 4.89
C GLU A 44 -18.34 -3.94 5.40
N PHE A 45 -17.40 -4.43 4.60
CA PHE A 45 -15.99 -4.57 4.98
C PHE A 45 -15.34 -3.25 5.42
N ILE A 46 -15.62 -2.16 4.71
CA ILE A 46 -15.04 -0.84 5.05
C ILE A 46 -15.57 -0.27 6.38
N ARG A 47 -16.63 -0.88 6.96
CA ARG A 47 -17.32 -0.47 8.20
C ARG A 47 -17.16 -1.47 9.36
N GLU A 48 -16.48 -2.58 9.13
CA GLU A 48 -16.19 -3.58 10.18
C GLU A 48 -15.55 -2.96 11.43
N GLU A 49 -15.74 -3.59 12.58
CA GLU A 49 -15.06 -3.13 13.81
C GLU A 49 -13.54 -3.31 13.68
N ASN A 50 -13.12 -4.40 13.03
CA ASN A 50 -11.73 -4.82 12.92
C ASN A 50 -11.28 -4.96 11.46
N GLY A 51 -10.24 -4.24 11.06
CA GLY A 51 -9.67 -4.31 9.71
C GLY A 51 -10.35 -3.41 8.68
N SER A 52 -11.32 -2.61 9.12
CA SER A 52 -12.02 -1.60 8.33
C SER A 52 -11.19 -0.35 8.04
N PHE A 53 -11.81 0.58 7.32
CA PHE A 53 -11.21 1.87 6.98
C PHE A 53 -10.80 2.67 8.22
N ALA A 54 -11.66 2.74 9.24
CA ALA A 54 -11.34 3.44 10.48
C ALA A 54 -10.09 2.86 11.17
N THR A 55 -9.93 1.53 11.15
CA THR A 55 -8.74 0.90 11.71
C THR A 55 -7.48 1.17 10.88
N LEU A 56 -7.60 1.28 9.56
CA LEU A 56 -6.52 1.67 8.67
C LEU A 56 -6.06 3.11 8.93
N ILE A 57 -7.01 4.05 9.04
CA ILE A 57 -6.71 5.45 9.39
C ILE A 57 -6.02 5.53 10.76
N ARG A 58 -6.50 4.77 11.75
CA ARG A 58 -5.85 4.70 13.06
C ARG A 58 -4.42 4.16 12.97
N PHE A 59 -4.19 3.11 12.16
CA PHE A 59 -2.86 2.56 11.95
C PHE A 59 -1.91 3.60 11.33
N TYR A 60 -2.37 4.34 10.32
CA TYR A 60 -1.61 5.45 9.75
C TYR A 60 -1.31 6.51 10.82
N ASN A 61 -2.30 7.01 11.53
CA ASN A 61 -2.09 8.06 12.53
C ASN A 61 -1.12 7.65 13.64
N ILE A 62 -1.17 6.40 14.10
CA ILE A 62 -0.19 5.87 15.06
C ILE A 62 1.25 6.01 14.52
N TRP A 63 1.47 5.69 13.24
CA TRP A 63 2.78 5.88 12.62
C TRP A 63 3.14 7.35 12.44
N ALA A 64 2.20 8.21 12.06
CA ALA A 64 2.43 9.64 11.96
C ALA A 64 2.84 10.24 13.31
N GLU A 65 2.13 9.91 14.39
CA GLU A 65 2.42 10.37 15.76
C GLU A 65 3.79 9.90 16.25
N ASN A 66 4.20 8.69 15.86
CA ASN A 66 5.45 8.07 16.29
C ASN A 66 6.59 8.18 15.27
N ARG A 67 6.45 9.01 14.22
CA ARG A 67 7.44 9.10 13.12
C ARG A 67 8.84 9.55 13.55
N ASN A 68 8.95 10.19 14.72
CA ASN A 68 10.22 10.64 15.29
C ASN A 68 10.83 9.62 16.27
N VAL A 69 10.17 8.48 16.50
CA VAL A 69 10.69 7.42 17.36
C VAL A 69 11.84 6.68 16.69
N PRO A 70 11.76 6.27 15.41
CA PRO A 70 12.89 5.63 14.74
C PRO A 70 14.11 6.53 14.60
N GLN A 71 15.30 5.92 14.47
CA GLN A 71 16.55 6.64 14.24
C GLN A 71 16.44 7.54 13.00
N ASP A 72 15.92 6.99 11.91
CA ASP A 72 15.57 7.72 10.70
C ASP A 72 14.23 7.23 10.15
N PHE A 73 13.48 8.12 9.51
CA PHE A 73 12.16 7.81 8.95
C PHE A 73 11.99 8.38 7.54
N LEU A 74 11.71 7.50 6.57
CA LEU A 74 11.37 7.87 5.20
C LEU A 74 9.93 7.51 4.88
N LEU A 75 9.10 8.52 4.62
CA LEU A 75 7.76 8.30 4.07
C LEU A 75 7.84 8.07 2.56
N VAL A 76 7.36 6.93 2.06
CA VAL A 76 7.19 6.66 0.63
C VAL A 76 5.70 6.57 0.33
N ARG A 77 5.23 7.25 -0.73
CA ARG A 77 3.86 7.11 -1.20
C ARG A 77 3.81 6.22 -2.43
N TYR A 78 2.89 5.26 -2.43
CA TYR A 78 2.62 4.42 -3.59
C TYR A 78 2.31 5.26 -4.84
N GLU A 79 1.61 6.38 -4.67
CA GLU A 79 1.23 7.29 -5.75
C GLU A 79 2.44 8.00 -6.38
N GLU A 80 3.43 8.38 -5.56
CA GLU A 80 4.69 8.97 -6.04
C GLU A 80 5.52 7.93 -6.77
N SER A 81 5.56 6.71 -6.23
CA SER A 81 6.23 5.58 -6.89
C SER A 81 5.58 5.28 -8.24
N HIS A 82 4.26 5.42 -8.38
CA HIS A 82 3.58 5.22 -9.66
C HIS A 82 3.89 6.33 -10.67
N ARG A 83 4.00 7.58 -10.19
CA ARG A 83 4.30 8.76 -11.01
C ARG A 83 5.72 8.75 -11.55
N ASP A 84 6.69 8.45 -10.70
CA ASP A 84 8.12 8.42 -11.06
C ASP A 84 8.87 7.39 -10.20
N ARG A 85 8.90 6.15 -10.69
CA ARG A 85 9.55 5.02 -10.01
C ARG A 85 11.04 5.25 -9.78
N GLN A 86 11.74 5.80 -10.79
CA GLN A 86 13.18 5.96 -10.73
C GLN A 86 13.57 7.00 -9.69
N LYS A 87 12.84 8.12 -9.64
CA LYS A 87 13.04 9.15 -8.62
C LYS A 87 12.77 8.63 -7.21
N GLU A 88 11.68 7.90 -6.99
CA GLU A 88 11.39 7.35 -5.66
C GLU A 88 12.41 6.26 -5.26
N LEU A 89 12.86 5.43 -6.21
CA LEU A 89 13.91 4.45 -5.94
C LEU A 89 15.22 5.12 -5.54
N ARG A 90 15.64 6.20 -6.22
CA ARG A 90 16.82 7.00 -5.80
C ARG A 90 16.69 7.54 -4.39
N ARG A 91 15.51 8.06 -4.05
CA ARG A 91 15.24 8.61 -2.73
C ARG A 91 15.34 7.54 -1.64
N VAL A 92 14.85 6.33 -1.92
CA VAL A 92 15.04 5.16 -1.04
C VAL A 92 16.51 4.76 -0.95
N LEU A 93 17.23 4.67 -2.07
CA LEU A 93 18.65 4.30 -2.10
C LEU A 93 19.51 5.30 -1.31
N HIS A 94 19.26 6.60 -1.45
CA HIS A 94 19.91 7.63 -0.66
C HIS A 94 19.64 7.46 0.84
N PHE A 95 18.39 7.12 1.21
CA PHE A 95 18.04 6.78 2.59
C PHE A 95 18.65 5.46 3.08
N LEU A 96 19.20 4.63 2.20
CA LEU A 96 19.93 3.41 2.57
C LEU A 96 21.45 3.61 2.51
N ASP A 97 21.91 4.85 2.38
CA ASP A 97 23.32 5.25 2.21
C ASP A 97 23.97 4.62 0.95
N LEU A 98 23.17 4.44 -0.11
CA LEU A 98 23.60 3.97 -1.43
C LEU A 98 23.33 5.03 -2.51
N PRO A 99 23.87 6.27 -2.41
CA PRO A 99 23.53 7.36 -3.34
C PRO A 99 24.12 7.17 -4.74
N GLU A 100 25.26 6.48 -4.87
CA GLU A 100 26.06 6.40 -6.11
C GLU A 100 25.66 5.24 -7.04
N ILE A 101 24.40 4.79 -7.02
CA ILE A 101 23.94 3.75 -7.94
C ILE A 101 23.72 4.35 -9.33
N ALA A 102 24.32 3.70 -10.34
CA ALA A 102 24.24 4.15 -11.72
C ALA A 102 22.80 4.21 -12.25
N ASP A 103 22.51 5.27 -13.01
CA ASP A 103 21.20 5.53 -13.61
C ASP A 103 20.65 4.37 -14.43
N ALA A 104 21.53 3.69 -15.18
CA ALA A 104 21.17 2.54 -15.98
C ALA A 104 20.63 1.39 -15.12
N LEU A 105 21.24 1.12 -13.96
CA LEU A 105 20.80 0.05 -13.05
C LEU A 105 19.49 0.40 -12.35
N ILE A 106 19.29 1.69 -12.02
CA ILE A 106 18.01 2.18 -11.48
C ILE A 106 16.90 2.04 -12.51
N ALA A 107 17.17 2.36 -13.77
CA ALA A 107 16.23 2.17 -14.87
C ALA A 107 15.89 0.69 -15.06
N GLU A 108 16.90 -0.18 -15.10
CA GLU A 108 16.73 -1.64 -15.19
C GLU A 108 15.88 -2.20 -14.04
N ALA A 109 16.19 -1.82 -12.80
CA ALA A 109 15.40 -2.21 -11.62
C ALA A 109 13.96 -1.70 -11.71
N GLY A 110 13.75 -0.49 -12.23
CA GLY A 110 12.43 0.11 -12.45
C GLY A 110 11.60 -0.65 -13.49
N GLU A 111 12.21 -1.12 -14.58
CA GLU A 111 11.56 -1.94 -15.60
C GLU A 111 11.28 -3.36 -15.09
N TYR A 112 12.22 -3.95 -14.36
CA TYR A 112 12.03 -5.24 -13.70
C TYR A 112 10.85 -5.20 -12.70
N ALA A 113 10.71 -4.10 -11.97
CA ALA A 113 9.62 -3.86 -11.03
C ALA A 113 8.37 -3.22 -11.68
N SER A 114 8.27 -3.16 -13.01
CA SER A 114 7.07 -2.69 -13.70
C SER A 114 5.87 -3.58 -13.36
N PHE A 115 4.66 -3.01 -13.43
CA PHE A 115 3.44 -3.75 -13.11
C PHE A 115 3.26 -4.94 -14.05
N GLU A 116 3.51 -4.72 -15.35
CA GLU A 116 3.42 -5.71 -16.41
C GLU A 116 4.39 -6.86 -16.17
N ASN A 117 5.66 -6.55 -15.85
CA ASN A 117 6.63 -7.58 -15.55
C ASN A 117 6.29 -8.31 -14.25
N MET A 118 5.97 -7.61 -13.16
CA MET A 118 5.55 -8.26 -11.91
C MET A 118 4.33 -9.16 -12.09
N ARG A 119 3.37 -8.77 -12.94
CA ARG A 119 2.21 -9.59 -13.29
C ARG A 119 2.62 -10.85 -14.02
N LYS A 120 3.52 -10.73 -15.00
CA LYS A 120 4.10 -11.88 -15.71
C LYS A 120 4.82 -12.82 -14.74
N MET A 121 5.68 -12.30 -13.86
CA MET A 121 6.39 -13.08 -12.84
C MET A 121 5.44 -13.81 -11.88
N GLU A 122 4.31 -13.20 -11.50
CA GLU A 122 3.28 -13.82 -10.67
C GLU A 122 2.55 -14.95 -11.43
N VAL A 123 2.18 -14.74 -12.69
CA VAL A 123 1.54 -15.77 -13.55
C VAL A 123 2.46 -16.95 -13.79
N GLU A 124 3.73 -16.70 -14.08
CA GLU A 124 4.75 -17.72 -14.32
C GLU A 124 5.24 -18.38 -13.02
N ASN A 125 4.75 -17.92 -11.86
CA ASN A 125 5.15 -18.38 -10.53
C ASN A 125 6.68 -18.37 -10.34
N GLN A 126 7.35 -17.32 -10.86
CA GLN A 126 8.81 -17.23 -10.88
C GLN A 126 9.43 -17.35 -9.48
N PHE A 127 8.76 -16.80 -8.46
CA PHE A 127 9.19 -16.85 -7.06
C PHE A 127 8.94 -18.19 -6.36
N LYS A 128 8.32 -19.17 -7.05
CA LYS A 128 7.96 -20.51 -6.52
C LYS A 128 7.31 -20.46 -5.13
N SER A 129 6.49 -19.45 -4.91
CA SER A 129 5.93 -19.14 -3.59
C SER A 129 4.43 -18.93 -3.72
N ARG A 130 3.65 -19.80 -3.06
CA ARG A 130 2.19 -19.70 -3.01
C ARG A 130 1.70 -18.34 -2.48
N ARG A 131 2.52 -17.63 -1.69
CA ARG A 131 2.20 -16.27 -1.22
C ARG A 131 2.27 -15.21 -2.32
N MET A 132 3.05 -15.48 -3.38
CA MET A 132 3.32 -14.58 -4.51
C MET A 132 2.62 -15.02 -5.81
N SER A 133 1.90 -16.15 -5.81
CA SER A 133 1.07 -16.61 -6.93
C SER A 133 -0.41 -16.31 -6.68
N ALA A 134 -1.23 -16.23 -7.73
CA ALA A 134 -2.68 -16.17 -7.62
C ALA A 134 -3.28 -17.41 -6.94
N VAL A 135 -4.37 -17.24 -6.18
CA VAL A 135 -5.11 -18.40 -5.63
C VAL A 135 -6.01 -19.03 -6.69
N ASP A 136 -6.64 -18.19 -7.51
CA ASP A 136 -7.47 -18.57 -8.64
C ASP A 136 -7.01 -17.78 -9.88
N PRO A 137 -6.28 -18.41 -10.82
CA PRO A 137 -5.81 -17.74 -12.02
C PRO A 137 -6.91 -17.13 -12.89
N GLY A 138 -8.15 -17.62 -12.80
CA GLY A 138 -9.32 -17.11 -13.52
C GLY A 138 -9.94 -15.85 -12.91
N ASP A 139 -9.70 -15.57 -11.62
CA ASP A 139 -10.14 -14.35 -10.95
C ASP A 139 -8.98 -13.36 -10.81
N ILE A 140 -9.04 -12.25 -11.55
CA ILE A 140 -8.03 -11.18 -11.48
C ILE A 140 -7.83 -10.65 -10.05
N ASN A 141 -8.88 -10.69 -9.22
CA ASN A 141 -8.84 -10.22 -7.84
C ASN A 141 -8.10 -11.17 -6.89
N SER A 142 -7.79 -12.39 -7.34
CA SER A 142 -6.98 -13.33 -6.57
C SER A 142 -5.48 -13.05 -6.69
N TYR A 143 -5.04 -12.18 -7.61
CA TYR A 143 -3.64 -11.81 -7.83
C TYR A 143 -3.16 -10.71 -6.87
N LYS A 144 -1.85 -10.68 -6.58
CA LYS A 144 -1.18 -9.55 -5.91
C LYS A 144 -1.15 -8.34 -6.84
N THR A 145 -0.78 -8.58 -8.09
CA THR A 145 -0.74 -7.59 -9.16
C THR A 145 -2.11 -7.44 -9.82
N ARG A 146 -3.11 -7.01 -9.05
CA ARG A 146 -4.52 -6.97 -9.49
C ARG A 146 -4.79 -5.96 -10.60
N ARG A 147 -4.53 -4.68 -10.32
CA ARG A 147 -4.79 -3.57 -11.26
C ARG A 147 -3.62 -2.61 -11.44
N GLY A 148 -2.80 -2.40 -10.40
CA GLY A 148 -1.66 -1.48 -10.48
C GLY A 148 -2.03 -0.02 -10.72
N LYS A 149 -3.26 0.41 -10.36
CA LYS A 149 -3.76 1.77 -10.61
C LYS A 149 -3.93 2.56 -9.33
N VAL A 150 -3.66 3.86 -9.41
CA VAL A 150 -3.99 4.88 -8.41
C VAL A 150 -5.42 5.39 -8.68
N GLY A 151 -6.19 5.62 -7.63
CA GLY A 151 -7.59 6.06 -7.71
C GLY A 151 -8.55 4.96 -8.18
N GLY A 152 -8.15 3.69 -8.08
CA GLY A 152 -8.95 2.55 -8.51
C GLY A 152 -10.22 2.36 -7.69
N PHE A 153 -10.23 2.84 -6.44
CA PHE A 153 -11.39 2.80 -5.54
C PHE A 153 -12.67 3.37 -6.16
N LYS A 154 -12.56 4.36 -7.07
CA LYS A 154 -13.71 4.98 -7.75
C LYS A 154 -14.53 4.01 -8.61
N ASN A 155 -13.93 2.90 -9.03
CA ASN A 155 -14.61 1.87 -9.82
C ASN A 155 -15.16 0.72 -8.96
N GLU A 156 -14.91 0.75 -7.65
CA GLU A 156 -15.16 -0.39 -6.76
C GLU A 156 -16.12 0.00 -5.62
N LEU A 157 -16.10 1.26 -5.20
CA LEU A 157 -16.94 1.82 -4.15
C LEU A 157 -18.09 2.63 -4.74
N SER A 158 -19.23 2.63 -4.05
CA SER A 158 -20.33 3.54 -4.38
C SER A 158 -19.97 4.99 -4.03
N THR A 159 -20.68 5.96 -4.61
CA THR A 159 -20.49 7.38 -4.26
C THR A 159 -20.70 7.62 -2.76
N ALA A 160 -21.75 7.02 -2.17
CA ALA A 160 -22.02 7.12 -0.74
C ALA A 160 -20.88 6.56 0.12
N ASP A 161 -20.33 5.40 -0.25
CA ASP A 161 -19.16 4.85 0.44
C ASP A 161 -17.96 5.81 0.33
N ILE A 162 -17.69 6.34 -0.86
CA ILE A 162 -16.58 7.29 -1.08
C ILE A 162 -16.74 8.54 -0.22
N ASP A 163 -17.94 9.10 -0.15
CA ASP A 163 -18.23 10.30 0.63
C ASP A 163 -18.04 10.04 2.14
N ASP A 164 -18.48 8.88 2.63
CA ASP A 164 -18.24 8.46 4.01
C ASP A 164 -16.74 8.34 4.31
N LEU A 165 -15.99 7.68 3.43
CA LEU A 165 -14.54 7.51 3.59
C LEU A 165 -13.81 8.86 3.53
N ASN A 166 -14.24 9.77 2.66
CA ASN A 166 -13.72 11.13 2.55
C ASN A 166 -13.96 11.91 3.84
N CYS A 167 -15.15 11.81 4.41
CA CYS A 167 -15.49 12.44 5.68
C CYS A 167 -14.59 11.94 6.83
N ILE A 168 -14.32 10.64 6.90
CA ILE A 168 -13.38 10.06 7.87
C ILE A 168 -11.96 10.61 7.64
N MET A 169 -11.50 10.66 6.39
CA MET A 169 -10.17 11.19 6.05
C MET A 169 -10.02 12.65 6.45
N GLN A 170 -10.99 13.52 6.11
CA GLN A 170 -10.98 14.94 6.48
C GLN A 170 -10.91 15.14 8.00
N LYS A 171 -11.67 14.33 8.75
CA LYS A 171 -11.77 14.48 10.20
C LYS A 171 -10.57 13.91 10.95
N SER A 172 -9.95 12.86 10.43
CA SER A 172 -9.06 12.03 11.24
C SER A 172 -7.71 11.72 10.62
N LEU A 173 -7.56 11.73 9.30
CA LEU A 173 -6.26 11.38 8.72
C LEU A 173 -5.23 12.49 8.98
N SER A 174 -4.06 12.11 9.50
CA SER A 174 -2.98 13.06 9.73
C SER A 174 -2.57 13.78 8.45
N VAL A 175 -2.51 15.12 8.52
CA VAL A 175 -2.05 15.99 7.42
C VAL A 175 -0.62 15.67 6.95
N PHE A 176 0.17 14.99 7.79
CA PHE A 176 1.50 14.49 7.47
C PHE A 176 1.51 13.69 6.15
N TYR A 177 0.44 12.94 5.87
CA TYR A 177 0.37 12.12 4.67
C TYR A 177 0.02 12.89 3.41
N GLY A 178 -0.48 14.13 3.50
CA GLY A 178 -0.73 15.00 2.34
C GLY A 178 -1.81 14.49 1.38
N TYR A 179 -2.66 13.54 1.79
CA TYR A 179 -3.79 13.07 1.00
C TYR A 179 -4.92 14.10 1.05
N GLN A 180 -5.47 14.43 -0.12
CA GLN A 180 -6.64 15.29 -0.28
C GLN A 180 -7.86 14.44 -0.64
N VAL A 181 -9.03 14.91 -0.23
CA VAL A 181 -10.32 14.27 -0.59
C VAL A 181 -11.06 15.07 -1.63
#